data_AF-A0A2J7Z637-F1
#
_entry.id   AF-A0A2J7Z637-F1
#
_cell.length_a   1.000
_cell.length_b   1.000
_cell.length_c   1.000
_cell.angle_alpha   90.00
_cell.angle_beta   90.00
_cell.angle_gamma   90.00
#
_symmetry.space_group_name_H-M   'P 1'
#
loop_
_entity.id
_entity.type
_entity.pdbx_description
1 polymer ?
#
loop_
_entity_poly.entity_id
_entity_poly.type
_entity_poly.pdbx_seq_one_letter_code
_entity_poly.pdbx_strand_id
1 'polypeptide(L)'
;MTSTHTVLYDPQGRIEGKLPLDRETHQRLVAAVLAWAGDPGLHPSEYHQIALQLTAAARAVADDVRRTAEQLPADHPARILAEHILDETRHRLSKPLKGTASCAQDRARLCRSLYGRLDRLTDVASSLPGPRRSSAR
;
A
#
# COMPACT_ATOMS: atom_id res chain seq x y z
N MET A 1 -9.06 29.08 22.50
CA MET A 1 -7.94 28.15 22.33
C MET A 1 -7.71 27.98 20.84
N THR A 2 -6.63 28.54 20.30
CA THR A 2 -6.36 28.57 18.85
C THR A 2 -5.58 27.32 18.49
N SER A 3 -6.23 26.36 17.84
CA SER A 3 -5.57 25.14 17.37
C SER A 3 -4.62 25.49 16.23
N THR A 4 -3.32 25.36 16.46
CA THR A 4 -2.26 25.63 15.48
C THR A 4 -2.26 24.50 14.44
N HIS A 5 -3.02 24.67 13.37
CA HIS A 5 -3.06 23.74 12.24
C HIS A 5 -1.85 23.98 11.34
N THR A 6 -0.77 23.22 11.53
CA THR A 6 0.39 23.27 10.64
C THR A 6 0.11 22.46 9.39
N VAL A 7 -0.33 23.12 8.32
CA VAL A 7 -0.45 22.48 7.00
C VAL A 7 0.94 22.35 6.39
N LEU A 8 1.48 21.13 6.42
CA LEU A 8 2.78 20.82 5.86
C LEU A 8 2.63 20.56 4.34
N TYR A 9 2.97 21.56 3.53
CA TYR A 9 2.97 21.44 2.07
C TYR A 9 4.17 20.59 1.62
N ASP A 10 3.89 19.42 1.06
CA ASP A 10 4.89 18.50 0.52
C ASP A 10 4.74 18.36 -1.01
N PRO A 11 5.44 19.19 -1.79
CA PRO A 11 5.36 19.14 -3.23
C PRO A 11 6.07 17.93 -3.84
N GLN A 12 6.85 17.16 -3.06
CA GLN A 12 7.58 15.98 -3.53
C GLN A 12 6.97 14.65 -3.06
N GLY A 13 5.90 14.66 -2.27
CA GLY A 13 5.23 13.46 -1.75
C GLY A 13 6.10 12.58 -0.84
N ARG A 14 7.19 13.14 -0.28
CA ARG A 14 8.15 12.41 0.56
C ARG A 14 7.70 12.24 2.01
N ILE A 15 6.80 13.10 2.48
CA ILE A 15 6.20 13.07 3.82
C ILE A 15 5.15 11.94 3.91
N GLU A 16 4.55 11.54 2.78
CA GLU A 16 3.76 10.29 2.67
C GLU A 16 4.64 9.02 2.64
N GLY A 17 5.97 9.16 2.49
CA GLY A 17 6.91 8.04 2.25
C GLY A 17 7.16 7.12 3.44
N LYS A 18 6.71 7.48 4.63
CA LYS A 18 6.54 6.55 5.76
C LYS A 18 5.12 6.71 6.26
N LEU A 19 4.31 5.64 6.20
CA LEU A 19 3.15 5.59 7.07
C LEU A 19 3.62 5.96 8.49
N PRO A 20 2.90 6.84 9.20
CA PRO A 20 3.18 7.09 10.61
C PRO A 20 2.97 5.81 11.46
N LEU A 21 2.20 4.85 10.94
CA LEU A 21 1.99 3.53 11.53
C LEU A 21 3.05 2.55 11.03
N ASP A 22 3.64 1.79 11.95
CA ASP A 22 4.40 0.61 11.58
C ASP A 22 3.49 -0.39 10.82
N ARG A 23 4.12 -1.26 10.02
CA ARG A 23 3.45 -2.21 9.14
C ARG A 23 2.40 -3.05 9.88
N GLU A 24 2.70 -3.50 11.10
CA GLU A 24 1.83 -4.38 11.87
C GLU A 24 0.55 -3.65 12.29
N THR A 25 0.70 -2.42 12.81
CA THR A 25 -0.45 -1.58 13.19
C THR A 25 -1.35 -1.28 12.00
N HIS A 26 -0.77 -1.03 10.82
CA HIS A 26 -1.57 -0.83 9.61
C HIS A 26 -2.28 -2.11 9.16
N GLN A 27 -1.63 -3.27 9.21
CA GLN A 27 -2.27 -4.55 8.90
C GLN A 27 -3.41 -4.90 9.87
N ARG A 28 -3.31 -4.52 11.15
CA ARG A 28 -4.42 -4.65 12.13
C ARG A 28 -5.61 -3.77 11.76
N LEU A 29 -5.39 -2.52 11.35
CA LEU A 29 -6.46 -1.65 10.84
C LEU A 29 -7.15 -2.27 9.62
N VAL A 30 -6.37 -2.73 8.65
CA VAL A 30 -6.88 -3.42 7.45
C VAL A 30 -7.73 -4.63 7.85
N ALA A 31 -7.25 -5.46 8.78
CA ALA A 31 -7.99 -6.61 9.27
C ALA A 31 -9.31 -6.21 9.96
N ALA A 32 -9.28 -5.16 10.80
CA ALA A 32 -10.47 -4.67 11.50
C ALA A 32 -11.55 -4.18 10.53
N VAL A 33 -11.17 -3.38 9.51
CA VAL A 33 -12.10 -2.88 8.49
C VAL A 33 -12.67 -4.04 7.66
N LEU A 34 -11.86 -5.04 7.32
CA LEU A 34 -12.33 -6.23 6.60
C LEU A 34 -13.25 -7.13 7.43
N ALA A 35 -13.18 -7.05 8.76
CA ALA A 35 -14.00 -7.84 9.67
C ALA A 35 -15.41 -7.26 9.89
N TRP A 36 -15.70 -6.05 9.39
CA TRP A 36 -17.05 -5.48 9.50
C TRP A 36 -18.09 -6.36 8.79
N ALA A 37 -19.03 -6.89 9.57
CA ALA A 37 -20.19 -7.64 9.08
C ALA A 37 -21.30 -6.65 8.68
N GLY A 38 -21.12 -5.97 7.55
CA GLY A 38 -22.02 -4.92 7.09
C GLY A 38 -21.60 -3.53 7.55
N ASP A 39 -22.56 -2.65 7.77
CA ASP A 39 -22.33 -1.27 8.18
C ASP A 39 -22.17 -1.18 9.72
N PRO A 40 -20.99 -0.79 10.26
CA PRO A 40 -20.80 -0.63 11.70
C PRO A 40 -21.48 0.62 12.29
N GLY A 41 -22.17 1.44 11.48
CA GLY A 41 -22.92 2.60 11.96
C GLY A 41 -22.06 3.82 12.30
N LEU A 42 -20.88 3.95 11.68
CA LEU A 42 -20.02 5.12 11.83
C LEU A 42 -20.61 6.31 11.06
N HIS A 43 -20.21 7.51 11.46
CA HIS A 43 -20.58 8.71 10.72
C HIS A 43 -19.89 8.72 9.33
N PRO A 44 -20.52 9.22 8.25
CA PRO A 44 -19.92 9.25 6.91
C PRO A 44 -18.53 9.91 6.85
N SER A 45 -18.25 10.89 7.70
CA SER A 45 -16.93 11.51 7.81
C SER A 45 -15.86 10.55 8.36
N GLU A 46 -16.23 9.63 9.25
CA GLU A 46 -15.32 8.61 9.79
C GLU A 46 -14.97 7.58 8.73
N TYR A 47 -15.95 7.10 7.94
CA TYR A 47 -15.66 6.27 6.78
C TYR A 47 -14.75 6.95 5.78
N HIS A 48 -15.01 8.24 5.51
CA HIS A 48 -14.18 9.02 4.61
C HIS A 48 -12.74 9.11 5.12
N GLN A 49 -12.56 9.37 6.41
CA GLN A 49 -11.24 9.46 7.04
C GLN A 49 -10.50 8.12 7.02
N ILE A 50 -11.19 7.02 7.35
CA ILE A 50 -10.61 5.67 7.26
C ILE A 50 -10.21 5.36 5.81
N ALA A 51 -11.06 5.69 4.83
CA ALA A 51 -10.77 5.48 3.42
C ALA A 51 -9.58 6.32 2.93
N LEU A 52 -9.42 7.55 3.42
CA LEU A 52 -8.25 8.40 3.16
C LEU A 52 -6.96 7.76 3.72
N GLN A 53 -6.99 7.33 4.98
CA GLN A 53 -5.85 6.66 5.63
C GLN A 53 -5.43 5.40 4.86
N LEU A 54 -6.38 4.54 4.50
CA LEU A 54 -6.12 3.33 3.72
C LEU A 54 -5.63 3.65 2.29
N THR A 55 -6.07 4.77 1.71
CA THR A 55 -5.60 5.22 0.38
C THR A 55 -4.15 5.66 0.43
N ALA A 56 -3.78 6.49 1.40
CA ALA A 56 -2.39 6.91 1.63
C ALA A 56 -1.50 5.67 1.86
N ALA A 57 -2.00 4.72 2.65
CA ALA A 57 -1.24 3.52 2.92
C ALA A 57 -1.07 2.59 1.71
N ALA A 58 -2.12 2.42 0.91
CA ALA A 58 -2.01 1.67 -0.35
C ALA A 58 -0.96 2.29 -1.29
N ARG A 59 -0.81 3.62 -1.32
CA ARG A 59 0.24 4.28 -2.11
C ARG A 59 1.64 3.95 -1.60
N ALA A 60 1.87 4.06 -0.29
CA ALA A 60 3.16 3.72 0.30
C ALA A 60 3.55 2.25 0.04
N VAL A 61 2.62 1.31 0.23
CA VAL A 61 2.89 -0.11 -0.06
C VAL A 61 3.10 -0.36 -1.56
N ALA A 62 2.39 0.36 -2.43
CA ALA A 62 2.62 0.29 -3.87
C ALA A 62 4.02 0.79 -4.27
N ASP A 63 4.53 1.83 -3.60
CA ASP A 63 5.90 2.30 -3.81
C ASP A 63 6.92 1.27 -3.29
N ASP A 64 6.67 0.61 -2.16
CA ASP A 64 7.49 -0.52 -1.69
C ASP A 64 7.51 -1.68 -2.69
N VAL A 65 6.35 -2.06 -3.23
CA VAL A 65 6.21 -3.09 -4.27
C VAL A 65 7.01 -2.70 -5.51
N ARG A 66 6.95 -1.44 -5.94
CA ARG A 66 7.74 -0.94 -7.07
C ARG A 66 9.23 -1.06 -6.80
N ARG A 67 9.70 -0.56 -5.64
CA ARG A 67 11.11 -0.62 -5.25
C ARG A 67 11.64 -2.05 -5.19
N THR A 68 10.87 -3.00 -4.66
CA THR A 68 11.29 -4.42 -4.62
C THR A 68 11.25 -5.05 -6.01
N ALA A 69 10.25 -4.73 -6.84
CA ALA A 69 10.17 -5.24 -8.21
C ALA A 69 11.33 -4.74 -9.10
N GLU A 70 11.79 -3.50 -8.90
CA GLU A 70 12.93 -2.90 -9.62
C GLU A 70 14.26 -3.61 -9.33
N GLN A 71 14.36 -4.37 -8.24
CA GLN A 71 15.54 -5.20 -7.93
C GLN A 71 15.61 -6.48 -8.78
N LEU A 72 14.50 -6.85 -9.44
CA LEU A 72 14.43 -8.00 -10.32
C LEU A 72 14.79 -7.62 -11.77
N PRO A 73 15.32 -8.57 -12.57
CA PRO A 73 15.50 -8.38 -14.01
C PRO A 73 14.21 -7.92 -14.71
N ALA A 74 14.34 -7.09 -15.75
CA ALA A 74 13.20 -6.48 -16.45
C ALA A 74 12.23 -7.52 -17.05
N ASP A 75 12.76 -8.66 -17.49
CA ASP A 75 12.05 -9.79 -18.05
C ASP A 75 11.54 -10.79 -16.99
N HIS A 76 11.85 -10.56 -15.71
CA HIS A 76 11.43 -11.47 -14.65
C HIS A 76 9.89 -11.46 -14.50
N PRO A 77 9.21 -12.62 -14.53
CA PRO A 77 7.73 -12.68 -14.54
C PRO A 77 7.10 -12.03 -13.30
N ALA A 78 7.78 -12.10 -12.15
CA ALA A 78 7.31 -11.42 -10.94
C ALA A 78 7.37 -9.89 -11.04
N ARG A 79 8.30 -9.31 -11.80
CA ARG A 79 8.36 -7.87 -12.03
C ARG A 79 7.22 -7.41 -12.94
N ILE A 80 7.03 -8.08 -14.08
CA ILE A 80 5.96 -7.76 -15.04
C ILE A 80 4.58 -7.80 -14.36
N LEU A 81 4.32 -8.84 -13.57
CA LEU A 81 3.07 -8.95 -12.82
C LEU A 81 2.95 -7.86 -11.73
N ALA A 82 4.06 -7.43 -11.12
CA ALA A 82 4.02 -6.32 -10.15
C ALA A 82 3.66 -5.00 -10.84
N GLU A 83 4.25 -4.70 -12.00
CA GLU A 83 3.96 -3.50 -12.79
C GLU A 83 2.46 -3.45 -13.17
N HIS A 84 1.90 -4.56 -13.67
CA HIS A 84 0.47 -4.63 -13.97
C HIS A 84 -0.42 -4.36 -12.75
N ILE A 85 -0.09 -4.95 -11.59
CA ILE A 85 -0.83 -4.72 -10.34
C ILE A 85 -0.72 -3.26 -9.90
N LEU A 86 0.44 -2.62 -10.08
CA LEU A 86 0.65 -1.21 -9.73
C LEU A 86 -0.22 -0.28 -10.58
N ASP A 87 -0.37 -0.57 -11.88
CA ASP A 87 -1.24 0.21 -12.76
C ASP A 87 -2.72 0.05 -12.39
N GLU A 88 -3.17 -1.17 -12.13
CA GLU A 88 -4.54 -1.41 -11.64
C GLU A 88 -4.77 -0.74 -10.29
N THR A 89 -3.78 -0.77 -9.40
CA THR A 89 -3.82 -0.08 -8.10
C THR A 89 -3.96 1.42 -8.29
N ARG A 90 -3.18 2.02 -9.19
CA ARG A 90 -3.27 3.45 -9.53
C ARG A 90 -4.66 3.81 -10.05
N HIS A 91 -5.22 2.99 -10.95
CA HIS A 91 -6.57 3.18 -11.47
C HIS A 91 -7.64 3.07 -10.37
N ARG A 92 -7.49 2.16 -9.42
CA ARG A 92 -8.43 2.07 -8.28
C ARG A 92 -8.30 3.28 -7.36
N LEU A 93 -7.08 3.73 -7.07
CA LEU A 93 -6.82 4.85 -6.16
C LEU A 93 -7.22 6.21 -6.72
N SER A 94 -7.34 6.36 -8.05
CA SER A 94 -7.85 7.59 -8.67
C SER A 94 -9.36 7.80 -8.49
N LYS A 95 -10.10 6.73 -8.15
CA LYS A 95 -11.56 6.82 -7.93
C LYS A 95 -11.86 7.67 -6.69
N PRO A 96 -12.88 8.56 -6.75
CA PRO A 96 -13.25 9.41 -5.63
C PRO A 96 -13.70 8.57 -4.44
N LEU A 97 -13.34 9.03 -3.24
CA LEU A 97 -13.73 8.36 -1.99
C LEU A 97 -15.17 8.69 -1.64
N LYS A 98 -15.89 7.66 -1.19
CA LYS A 98 -17.24 7.78 -0.64
C LYS A 98 -17.18 7.56 0.87
N GLY A 99 -17.97 8.29 1.64
CA GLY A 99 -18.10 8.11 3.09
C GLY A 99 -18.93 6.89 3.46
N THR A 100 -18.58 5.71 2.93
CA THR A 100 -19.32 4.46 3.14
C THR A 100 -18.40 3.34 3.62
N ALA A 101 -18.96 2.41 4.39
CA ALA A 101 -18.27 1.20 4.84
C ALA A 101 -17.69 0.39 3.65
N SER A 102 -18.44 0.27 2.55
CA SER A 102 -17.98 -0.40 1.33
C SER A 102 -16.72 0.23 0.73
N CYS A 103 -16.64 1.56 0.70
CA CYS A 103 -15.47 2.25 0.17
C CYS A 103 -14.23 2.00 1.03
N ALA A 104 -14.37 2.07 2.36
CA ALA A 104 -13.30 1.73 3.28
C ALA A 104 -12.86 0.25 3.14
N GLN A 105 -13.82 -0.68 3.02
CA GLN A 105 -13.51 -2.09 2.79
C GLN A 105 -12.79 -2.34 1.46
N ASP A 106 -13.18 -1.66 0.38
CA ASP A 106 -12.50 -1.78 -0.92
C ASP A 106 -11.05 -1.30 -0.83
N ARG A 107 -10.79 -0.20 -0.11
CA ARG A 107 -9.42 0.26 0.16
C ARG A 107 -8.65 -0.72 1.04
N ALA A 108 -9.28 -1.33 2.04
CA ALA A 108 -8.65 -2.34 2.89
C ALA A 108 -8.30 -3.61 2.10
N ARG A 109 -9.17 -4.07 1.19
CA ARG A 109 -8.88 -5.20 0.29
C ARG A 109 -7.68 -4.92 -0.61
N LEU A 110 -7.60 -3.70 -1.14
CA LEU A 110 -6.45 -3.26 -1.95
C LEU A 110 -5.15 -3.28 -1.14
N CYS A 111 -5.15 -2.73 0.08
CA CYS A 111 -3.99 -2.78 0.98
C CYS A 111 -3.55 -4.22 1.27
N ARG A 112 -4.48 -5.13 1.61
CA ARG A 112 -4.18 -6.54 1.87
C ARG A 112 -3.54 -7.23 0.66
N SER A 113 -4.06 -6.97 -0.54
CA SER A 113 -3.51 -7.52 -1.78
C SER A 113 -2.09 -7.02 -2.05
N LEU A 114 -1.84 -5.72 -1.83
CA LEU A 114 -0.51 -5.12 -2.00
C LEU A 114 0.51 -5.68 -1.00
N TYR A 115 0.15 -5.83 0.28
CA TYR A 115 1.04 -6.47 1.25
C TYR A 115 1.37 -7.91 0.86
N GLY A 116 0.37 -8.71 0.47
CA GLY A 116 0.62 -10.07 0.00
C GLY A 116 1.49 -10.11 -1.26
N ARG A 117 1.45 -9.08 -2.10
CA ARG A 117 2.33 -8.96 -3.26
C ARG A 117 3.76 -8.60 -2.85
N LEU A 118 3.92 -7.66 -1.93
CA LEU A 118 5.21 -7.25 -1.40
C LEU A 118 5.93 -8.43 -0.73
N ASP A 119 5.22 -9.22 0.08
CA ASP A 119 5.79 -10.41 0.73
C ASP A 119 6.31 -11.40 -0.31
N ARG A 120 5.50 -11.76 -1.31
CA ARG A 120 5.91 -12.66 -2.39
C ARG A 120 7.11 -12.14 -3.18
N LEU A 121 7.16 -10.83 -3.46
CA LEU A 121 8.30 -10.23 -4.14
C LEU A 121 9.57 -10.27 -3.28
N THR A 122 9.43 -10.06 -1.97
CA THR A 122 10.53 -10.13 -1.02
C THR A 122 11.07 -11.56 -0.92
N ASP A 123 10.20 -12.57 -0.92
CA ASP A 123 10.60 -13.98 -0.95
C ASP A 123 11.35 -14.33 -2.25
N VAL A 124 10.85 -13.86 -3.40
CA VAL A 124 11.51 -14.06 -4.70
C VAL A 124 12.87 -13.36 -4.72
N ALA A 125 12.97 -12.11 -4.27
CA ALA A 125 14.23 -11.38 -4.21
C ALA A 125 15.24 -12.06 -3.27
N SER A 126 14.78 -12.63 -2.16
CA SER A 126 15.62 -13.35 -1.19
C SER A 126 16.09 -14.72 -1.68
N SER A 127 15.38 -15.32 -2.63
CA SER A 127 15.71 -16.63 -3.21
C SER A 127 16.56 -16.55 -4.48
N LEU A 128 16.76 -15.35 -5.04
CA LEU A 128 17.69 -15.16 -6.14
C LEU A 128 19.12 -15.46 -5.66
N PRO A 129 19.85 -16.38 -6.31
CA PRO A 129 21.24 -16.61 -5.96
C PRO A 129 22.03 -15.31 -6.20
N GLY A 130 22.76 -14.87 -5.17
CA GLY A 130 23.67 -13.72 -5.29
C GLY A 130 24.63 -13.92 -6.46
N PRO A 131 25.20 -12.83 -7.04
CA PRO A 131 26.03 -12.93 -8.23
C PRO A 131 27.09 -14.00 -8.01
N ARG A 132 27.06 -15.04 -8.86
CA ARG A 132 28.09 -16.07 -8.86
C ARG A 132 29.41 -15.35 -9.05
N ARG A 133 30.19 -15.21 -7.98
CA ARG A 133 31.60 -14.85 -8.10
C ARG A 133 32.21 -15.98 -8.89
N SER A 134 32.38 -15.79 -10.19
CA SER A 134 33.24 -16.66 -11.01
C SER A 134 34.60 -16.65 -10.35
N SER A 135 34.90 -17.68 -9.58
CA SER A 135 36.24 -17.95 -9.10
C SER A 135 37.05 -18.34 -10.32
N ALA A 136 37.70 -17.35 -10.92
CA ALA A 136 38.72 -17.57 -11.92
C ALA A 136 40.01 -18.00 -11.20
N ARG A 137 40.34 -19.29 -11.35
CA ARG A 137 41.64 -19.96 -11.35
C ARG A 137 41.71 -21.17 -10.44
#